data_AF-A0A7C5E3A6-F1
#
_entry.id   AF-A0A7C5E3A6-F1
#
_cell.length_a   1.000
_cell.length_b   1.000
_cell.length_c   1.000
_cell.angle_alpha   90.00
_cell.angle_beta   90.00
_cell.angle_gamma   90.00
#
_symmetry.space_group_name_H-M   'P 1'
#
loop_
_entity.id
_entity.type
_entity.pdbx_description
1 polymer ?
#
loop_
_entity_poly.entity_id
_entity_poly.type
_entity_poly.pdbx_seq_one_letter_code
_entity_poly.pdbx_strand_id
1 'polypeptide(L)'
;MKIAIDTSILVGLLDHNDLWHTQAVDLVAALSKVDFAGVYFDCVLAETISVMTRRTFEKKRRDKIDLLYNRFQTEFTNDVITWILPDVPDLYADVLSLMSSSGGELNFNDALIALSCRG
;
A
#
# COMPACT_ATOMS: atom_id res chain seq x y z
N MET A 1 11.31 -6.04 -18.77
CA MET A 1 11.87 -4.75 -18.27
C MET A 1 11.35 -4.51 -16.85
N LYS A 2 12.19 -4.04 -15.91
CA LYS A 2 11.71 -3.73 -14.54
C LYS A 2 11.22 -2.27 -14.47
N ILE A 3 10.03 -2.05 -13.93
CA ILE A 3 9.42 -0.72 -13.79
C ILE A 3 9.00 -0.54 -12.34
N ALA A 4 9.53 0.48 -11.68
CA ALA A 4 9.04 0.89 -10.37
C ALA A 4 7.62 1.43 -10.50
N ILE A 5 6.68 0.87 -9.75
CA ILE A 5 5.32 1.39 -9.68
C ILE A 5 5.31 2.47 -8.60
N ASP A 6 4.87 3.67 -8.97
CA ASP A 6 4.72 4.80 -8.05
C ASP A 6 3.40 4.71 -7.26
N THR A 7 3.34 5.40 -6.12
CA THR A 7 2.15 5.50 -5.27
C THR A 7 0.93 5.98 -6.05
N SER A 8 1.08 6.97 -6.93
CA SER A 8 -0.04 7.50 -7.72
C SER A 8 -0.69 6.44 -8.62
N ILE A 9 0.12 5.56 -9.22
CA ILE A 9 -0.35 4.45 -10.06
C ILE A 9 -1.01 3.39 -9.19
N LEU A 10 -0.40 2.98 -8.07
CA LEU A 10 -1.01 2.00 -7.16
C LEU A 10 -2.35 2.47 -6.61
N VAL A 11 -2.44 3.73 -6.16
CA VAL A 11 -3.70 4.30 -5.69
C VAL A 11 -4.76 4.25 -6.80
N GLY A 12 -4.40 4.63 -8.02
CA GLY A 12 -5.27 4.52 -9.19
C GLY A 12 -5.74 3.08 -9.46
N LEU A 13 -4.86 2.08 -9.33
CA LEU A 13 -5.22 0.67 -9.50
C LEU A 13 -6.13 0.14 -8.40
N LEU A 14 -5.95 0.61 -7.16
CA LEU A 14 -6.61 0.05 -5.99
C LEU A 14 -7.95 0.75 -5.64
N ASP A 15 -8.10 2.06 -5.84
CA ASP A 15 -9.38 2.79 -5.63
C ASP A 15 -10.12 2.97 -6.96
N HIS A 16 -11.21 2.21 -7.14
CA HIS A 16 -12.11 2.33 -8.29
C HIS A 16 -12.77 3.71 -8.45
N ASN A 17 -12.71 4.56 -7.43
CA ASN A 17 -13.22 5.94 -7.49
C ASN A 17 -12.08 6.97 -7.60
N ASP A 18 -10.84 6.55 -7.82
CA ASP A 18 -9.75 7.48 -8.08
C ASP A 18 -9.95 8.14 -9.45
N LEU A 19 -9.60 9.42 -9.55
CA LEU A 19 -9.69 10.19 -10.79
C LEU A 19 -8.89 9.54 -11.93
N TRP A 20 -7.78 8.88 -11.60
CA TRP A 20 -6.85 8.26 -12.52
C TRP A 20 -7.03 6.75 -12.62
N HIS A 21 -8.12 6.19 -12.08
CA HIS A 21 -8.35 4.74 -12.08
C HIS A 21 -8.25 4.13 -13.48
N THR A 22 -8.99 4.69 -14.44
CA THR A 22 -8.99 4.21 -15.84
C THR A 22 -7.59 4.30 -16.44
N GLN A 23 -6.90 5.42 -16.26
CA GLN A 23 -5.57 5.66 -16.81
C GLN A 23 -4.52 4.71 -16.21
N ALA A 24 -4.61 4.42 -14.91
CA ALA A 24 -3.72 3.49 -14.25
C ALA A 24 -3.93 2.05 -14.75
N VAL A 25 -5.18 1.63 -14.90
CA VAL A 25 -5.55 0.32 -15.47
C VAL A 25 -5.07 0.20 -16.92
N ASP A 26 -5.32 1.20 -17.75
CA ASP A 26 -4.90 1.21 -19.16
C ASP A 26 -3.37 1.18 -19.29
N LEU A 27 -2.65 1.91 -18.42
CA LEU A 27 -1.20 1.90 -18.39
C LEU A 27 -0.64 0.52 -18.05
N VAL A 28 -1.11 -0.10 -16.96
CA VAL A 28 -0.66 -1.46 -16.59
C VAL A 28 -1.03 -2.47 -17.67
N ALA A 29 -2.22 -2.39 -18.24
CA ALA A 29 -2.63 -3.27 -19.34
C ALA A 29 -1.76 -3.10 -20.59
N ALA A 30 -1.34 -1.87 -20.91
CA ALA A 30 -0.40 -1.60 -22.00
C ALA A 30 1.00 -2.14 -21.71
N LEU A 31 1.50 -1.96 -20.48
CA LEU A 31 2.80 -2.46 -20.05
C LEU A 31 2.85 -4.00 -20.02
N SER A 32 1.76 -4.67 -19.64
CA SER A 32 1.66 -6.13 -19.66
C SER A 32 1.84 -6.73 -21.07
N LYS A 33 1.59 -5.96 -22.13
CA LYS A 33 1.83 -6.41 -23.52
C LYS A 33 3.31 -6.47 -23.91
N VAL A 34 4.19 -5.85 -23.12
CA VAL A 34 5.64 -5.80 -23.36
C VAL A 34 6.45 -6.54 -22.29
N ASP A 35 5.82 -7.47 -21.58
CA ASP A 35 6.44 -8.33 -20.56
C ASP A 35 7.28 -7.52 -19.53
N PHE A 36 6.62 -6.55 -18.91
CA PHE A 36 7.20 -5.79 -17.81
C PHE A 36 7.05 -6.54 -16.48
N ALA A 37 8.01 -6.35 -15.59
CA ALA A 37 7.91 -6.76 -14.20
C ALA A 37 7.75 -5.50 -13.34
N GLY A 38 6.60 -5.39 -12.66
CA GLY A 38 6.37 -4.34 -11.67
C GLY A 38 7.27 -4.52 -10.47
N VAL A 39 7.86 -3.43 -9.99
CA VAL A 39 8.67 -3.39 -8.78
C VAL A 39 7.92 -2.56 -7.75
N TYR A 40 7.55 -3.17 -6.63
CA TYR A 40 6.82 -2.54 -5.54
C TYR A 40 7.78 -2.27 -4.39
N PHE A 41 8.16 -1.01 -4.20
CA PHE A 41 9.00 -0.62 -3.07
C PHE A 41 8.16 -0.51 -1.79
N ASP A 42 8.76 -0.89 -0.67
CA ASP A 42 8.14 -0.75 0.65
C ASP A 42 7.65 0.67 0.95
N CYS A 43 8.43 1.70 0.59
CA CYS A 43 8.08 3.11 0.79
C CYS A 43 6.86 3.53 -0.04
N VAL A 44 6.73 2.99 -1.26
CA VAL A 44 5.56 3.22 -2.12
C VAL A 44 4.33 2.55 -1.50
N LEU A 45 4.45 1.33 -0.97
CA LEU A 45 3.34 0.65 -0.32
C LEU A 45 2.91 1.35 0.96
N ALA A 46 3.88 1.81 1.77
CA ALA A 46 3.65 2.59 2.98
C ALA A 46 2.88 3.89 2.68
N GLU A 47 3.27 4.61 1.62
CA GLU A 47 2.56 5.81 1.20
C GLU A 47 1.17 5.48 0.64
N THR A 48 1.06 4.47 -0.24
CA THR A 48 -0.20 4.03 -0.84
C THR A 48 -1.23 3.67 0.22
N ILE A 49 -0.87 2.84 1.20
CA ILE A 49 -1.81 2.41 2.24
C ILE A 49 -2.23 3.57 3.15
N SER A 50 -1.31 4.50 3.44
CA SER A 50 -1.60 5.69 4.23
C SER A 50 -2.56 6.64 3.50
N VAL A 51 -2.35 6.87 2.20
CA VAL A 51 -3.24 7.67 1.34
C VAL A 51 -4.63 7.03 1.25
N MET A 52 -4.69 5.73 1.01
CA MET A 52 -5.94 4.98 0.89
C MET A 52 -6.73 4.97 2.21
N THR A 53 -6.05 4.80 3.34
CA THR A 53 -6.64 4.89 4.68
C THR A 53 -7.25 6.27 4.91
N ARG A 54 -6.48 7.34 4.70
CA ARG A 54 -6.95 8.72 4.87
C ARG A 54 -8.18 9.02 4.00
N ARG A 55 -8.13 8.66 2.71
CA ARG A 55 -9.26 8.87 1.79
C ARG A 55 -10.52 8.09 2.19
N THR A 56 -10.33 6.91 2.78
CA THR A 56 -11.44 6.09 3.29
C THR A 56 -12.13 6.78 4.46
N PHE A 57 -11.37 7.43 5.33
CA PHE A 57 -11.91 8.29 6.39
C PHE A 57 -12.63 9.53 5.85
N GLU A 58 -11.98 10.28 4.96
CA GLU A 58 -12.54 11.52 4.39
C GLU A 58 -13.87 11.26 3.67
N LYS A 59 -13.98 10.10 2.99
CA LYS A 59 -15.21 9.66 2.30
C LYS A 59 -16.22 8.97 3.23
N LYS A 60 -15.98 8.92 4.56
CA LYS A 60 -16.84 8.27 5.57
C LYS A 60 -17.11 6.77 5.30
N ARG A 61 -16.11 6.05 4.76
CA ARG A 61 -16.19 4.62 4.40
C ARG A 61 -15.38 3.74 5.35
N ARG A 62 -15.38 4.05 6.66
CA ARG A 62 -14.53 3.37 7.66
C ARG A 62 -14.74 1.86 7.70
N ASP A 63 -15.94 1.40 7.36
CA ASP A 63 -16.31 -0.02 7.19
C ASP A 63 -15.44 -0.77 6.17
N LYS A 64 -14.70 -0.07 5.30
CA LYS A 64 -13.84 -0.65 4.28
C LYS A 64 -12.36 -0.71 4.65
N ILE A 65 -11.96 -0.19 5.81
CA ILE A 65 -10.55 -0.14 6.23
C ILE A 65 -9.97 -1.55 6.39
N ASP A 66 -10.67 -2.46 7.06
CA ASP A 66 -10.17 -3.82 7.26
C ASP A 66 -10.03 -4.58 5.93
N LEU A 67 -10.94 -4.34 4.98
CA LEU A 67 -10.83 -4.89 3.63
C LEU A 67 -9.58 -4.38 2.90
N LEU A 68 -9.25 -3.09 3.05
CA LEU A 68 -8.03 -2.51 2.49
C LEU A 68 -6.79 -3.17 3.09
N TYR A 69 -6.73 -3.34 4.42
CA TYR A 69 -5.57 -3.93 5.08
C TYR A 69 -5.39 -5.41 4.75
N ASN A 70 -6.49 -6.19 4.74
CA ASN A 70 -6.46 -7.58 4.31
C ASN A 70 -5.99 -7.73 2.87
N ARG A 71 -6.42 -6.82 1.98
CA ARG A 71 -5.97 -6.78 0.60
C ARG A 71 -4.46 -6.54 0.51
N PHE A 72 -3.92 -5.58 1.28
CA PHE A 72 -2.48 -5.33 1.31
C PHE A 72 -1.68 -6.53 1.81
N GLN A 73 -2.13 -7.19 2.88
CA GLN A 73 -1.48 -8.39 3.40
C GLN A 73 -1.50 -9.56 2.41
N THR A 74 -2.53 -9.65 1.56
CA THR A 74 -2.70 -10.74 0.61
C THR A 74 -1.98 -10.49 -0.71
N GLU A 75 -2.00 -9.25 -1.22
CA GLU A 75 -1.44 -8.90 -2.53
C GLU A 75 0.06 -8.54 -2.45
N PHE A 76 0.53 -8.01 -1.32
CA PHE A 76 1.91 -7.57 -1.13
C PHE A 76 2.60 -8.37 -0.03
N THR A 77 2.92 -9.63 -0.34
CA THR A 77 3.68 -10.52 0.54
C THR A 77 5.18 -10.20 0.51
N ASN A 78 5.93 -10.71 1.50
CA ASN A 78 7.37 -10.42 1.65
C ASN A 78 8.24 -10.72 0.42
N ASP A 79 7.83 -11.67 -0.42
CA ASP A 79 8.51 -12.06 -1.66
C ASP A 79 8.19 -11.16 -2.86
N VAL A 80 7.10 -10.39 -2.79
CA VAL A 80 6.68 -9.45 -3.84
C VAL A 80 7.30 -8.07 -3.64
N ILE A 81 7.57 -7.70 -2.38
CA ILE A 81 8.03 -6.37 -2.01
C ILE A 81 9.55 -6.24 -2.19
N THR A 82 9.96 -5.14 -2.81
CA THR A 82 11.36 -4.72 -2.85
C THR A 82 11.65 -3.83 -1.65
N TRP A 83 12.29 -4.42 -0.65
CA TRP A 83 12.65 -3.76 0.60
C TRP A 83 13.87 -2.85 0.41
N ILE A 84 13.73 -1.58 0.80
CA ILE A 84 14.84 -0.62 0.88
C ILE A 84 15.02 -0.06 2.29
N LEU A 85 14.02 -0.20 3.15
CA LEU A 85 14.10 0.12 4.57
C LEU A 85 14.39 -1.16 5.37
N PRO A 86 15.51 -1.23 6.12
CA PRO A 86 16.03 -2.48 6.66
C PRO A 86 15.12 -3.14 7.72
N ASP A 87 14.41 -2.35 8.52
CA ASP A 87 13.59 -2.86 9.63
C ASP A 87 12.14 -3.19 9.20
N VAL A 88 11.72 -2.73 8.02
CA VAL A 88 10.34 -2.92 7.56
C VAL A 88 9.98 -4.38 7.24
N PRO A 89 10.84 -5.22 6.63
CA PRO A 89 10.49 -6.62 6.35
C PRO A 89 10.02 -7.38 7.59
N ASP A 90 10.65 -7.14 8.74
CA ASP A 90 10.35 -7.82 10.00
C ASP A 90 9.13 -7.20 10.69
N LEU A 91 8.88 -5.91 10.50
CA LEU A 91 7.80 -5.17 11.14
C LEU A 91 6.53 -5.03 10.28
N TYR A 92 6.56 -5.39 9.00
CA TYR A 92 5.48 -5.08 8.04
C TYR A 92 4.12 -5.59 8.49
N ALA A 93 4.04 -6.86 8.89
CA ALA A 93 2.79 -7.46 9.35
C ALA A 93 2.28 -6.79 10.64
N ASP A 94 3.18 -6.48 11.58
CA ASP A 94 2.86 -5.83 12.84
C ASP A 94 2.42 -4.38 12.63
N VAL A 95 3.02 -3.66 11.68
CA VAL A 95 2.60 -2.32 11.27
C VAL A 95 1.17 -2.35 10.76
N LEU A 96 0.85 -3.27 9.84
CA LEU A 96 -0.51 -3.41 9.30
C LEU A 96 -1.53 -3.80 10.40
N SER A 97 -1.13 -4.68 11.32
CA SER A 97 -1.94 -5.06 12.48
C SER A 97 -2.20 -3.86 13.40
N LEU A 98 -1.17 -3.07 13.70
CA LEU A 98 -1.29 -1.88 14.54
C LEU A 98 -2.19 -0.83 13.88
N MET A 99 -2.03 -0.58 12.57
CA MET A 99 -2.93 0.28 11.81
C MET A 99 -4.38 -0.18 11.90
N SER A 100 -4.67 -1.47 11.68
CA SER A 100 -6.02 -2.05 11.83
C SER A 100 -6.57 -1.89 13.25
N SER A 101 -5.79 -2.22 14.27
CA SER A 101 -6.22 -2.12 15.68
C SER A 101 -6.48 -0.67 16.13
N SER A 102 -5.78 0.30 15.53
CA SER A 102 -6.04 1.74 15.72
C SER A 102 -7.23 2.25 14.91
N GLY A 103 -7.92 1.38 14.17
CA GLY A 103 -8.99 1.76 13.25
C GLY A 103 -8.53 2.66 12.11
N GLY A 104 -7.23 2.73 11.84
CA GLY A 104 -6.57 3.61 10.86
C GLY A 104 -6.12 4.97 11.39
N GLU A 105 -6.23 5.25 12.70
CA GLU A 105 -5.75 6.52 13.27
C GLU A 105 -4.23 6.70 13.11
N LEU A 106 -3.47 5.61 13.15
CA LEU A 106 -2.04 5.60 12.83
C LEU A 106 -1.85 5.35 11.34
N ASN A 107 -1.04 6.21 10.70
CA ASN A 107 -0.52 5.91 9.36
C ASN A 107 0.62 4.88 9.44
N PHE A 108 1.08 4.37 8.29
CA PHE A 108 2.11 3.34 8.24
C PHE A 108 3.40 3.76 8.98
N ASN A 109 3.87 4.98 8.75
CA ASN A 109 5.11 5.47 9.36
C ASN A 109 4.94 5.70 10.87
N ASP A 110 3.78 6.21 11.31
CA ASP A 110 3.51 6.38 12.74
C ASP A 110 3.46 5.03 13.47
N ALA A 111 2.82 4.03 12.85
CA ALA A 111 2.78 2.67 13.37
C ALA A 111 4.18 2.02 13.39
N LEU A 112 4.98 2.23 12.33
CA LEU A 112 6.37 1.78 12.28
C LEU A 112 7.20 2.39 13.42
N ILE A 113 7.16 3.72 13.59
CA ILE A 113 7.86 4.43 14.68
C ILE A 113 7.42 3.88 16.04
N ALA A 114 6.11 3.69 16.26
CA ALA A 114 5.59 3.17 17.52
C ALA A 114 6.10 1.76 17.84
N LEU A 115 6.28 0.89 16.83
CA LEU A 115 6.83 -0.44 16.99
C LEU A 115 8.34 -0.42 17.21
N SER A 116 9.07 0.43 16.47
CA SER A 116 10.51 0.61 16.65
C SER A 116 10.89 1.12 18.05
N CYS A 117 10.00 1.87 18.71
CA CYS A 117 10.19 2.33 20.09
C CYS A 117 9.88 1.28 21.17
N ARG A 118 9.39 0.08 20.82
CA ARG A 118 9.11 -1.01 21.79
C ARG A 118 10.33 -1.91 22.06
N GLY A 119 11.48 -1.58 21.47
CA GLY A 119 12.78 -2.22 21.71
C GLY A 119 13.41 -1.86 23.05
#